data_AF-A0A3D5YFB9-F1
#
_entry.id   AF-A0A3D5YFB9-F1
#
_cell.length_a   1.000
_cell.length_b   1.000
_cell.length_c   1.000
_cell.angle_alpha   90.00
_cell.angle_beta   90.00
_cell.angle_gamma   90.00
#
_symmetry.space_group_name_H-M   'P 1'
#
loop_
_entity.id
_entity.type
_entity.pdbx_description
1 polymer ?
#
loop_
_entity_poly.entity_id
_entity_poly.type
_entity_poly.pdbx_seq_one_letter_code
_entity_poly.pdbx_strand_id
1 'polypeptide(L)' 'MGKKVSEVNELINGKRNITIQRDILLALVFDQAEGNRLAMQNEYDYSIVKMKLDKKKLDDIKKRKNQLNKHHVFSTF' A
#
# COMPACT_ATOMS: atom_id res chain seq x y z
N MET A 1 20.35 2.83 18.90
CA MET A 1 19.01 3.18 18.37
C MET A 1 18.07 3.44 19.54
N GLY A 2 17.67 4.68 19.83
CA GLY A 2 16.82 5.04 20.98
C GLY A 2 15.34 4.62 20.85
N LYS A 3 15.06 3.41 20.33
CA LYS A 3 13.70 2.86 20.16
C LYS A 3 13.43 1.80 21.22
N LYS A 4 12.17 1.62 21.62
CA LYS A 4 11.81 0.60 22.63
C LYS A 4 11.97 -0.80 22.01
N VAL A 5 12.48 -1.77 22.78
CA VAL A 5 12.67 -3.16 22.33
C VAL A 5 11.37 -3.75 21.77
N SER A 6 10.22 -3.38 22.34
CA SER A 6 8.90 -3.79 21.83
C SER A 6 8.64 -3.31 20.40
N GLU A 7 9.02 -2.08 20.04
CA GLU A 7 8.84 -1.55 18.69
C GLU A 7 9.72 -2.27 17.67
N VAL A 8 10.93 -2.65 18.07
CA VAL A 8 11.85 -3.43 17.24
C VAL A 8 11.29 -4.85 17.05
N ASN A 9 10.79 -5.47 18.10
CA ASN A 9 10.15 -6.80 18.01
C ASN A 9 8.89 -6.77 17.15
N GLU A 10 8.06 -5.73 17.23
CA GLU A 10 6.90 -5.57 16.34
C GLU A 10 7.31 -5.44 14.87
N LEU A 11 8.42 -4.73 14.61
CA LEU A 11 8.97 -4.55 13.27
C LEU A 11 9.53 -5.86 12.70
N ILE A 12 10.29 -6.61 13.51
CA ILE A 12 10.82 -7.93 13.12
C ILE A 12 9.68 -8.92 12.83
N ASN A 13 8.62 -8.89 13.64
CA ASN A 13 7.47 -9.78 13.48
C ASN A 13 6.46 -9.29 12.42
N GLY A 14 6.77 -8.24 11.65
CA GLY A 14 5.87 -7.70 10.63
C GLY A 14 4.56 -7.10 11.15
N LYS A 15 4.46 -6.84 12.46
CA LYS A 15 3.31 -6.17 13.08
C LYS A 15 3.33 -4.66 12.87
N ARG A 16 4.43 -4.12 12.35
CA ARG A 16 4.67 -2.69 12.21
C ARG A 16 5.45 -2.40 10.94
N ASN A 17 4.96 -1.44 10.16
CA ASN A 17 5.57 -1.10 8.87
C ASN A 17 6.93 -0.40 9.01
N ILE A 18 7.77 -0.59 8.00
CA ILE A 18 8.95 0.24 7.75
C ILE A 18 8.49 1.62 7.27
N THR A 19 8.69 2.63 8.10
CA THR A 19 8.49 4.04 7.71
C THR A 19 9.77 4.61 7.10
N ILE A 20 9.68 5.74 6.38
CA ILE A 20 10.85 6.45 5.81
C ILE A 20 11.93 6.68 6.88
N GLN A 21 11.55 7.21 8.04
CA GLN A 21 12.50 7.45 9.14
C GLN A 21 13.21 6.17 9.60
N ARG A 22 12.52 5.03 9.60
CA ARG A 22 13.10 3.74 10.01
C ARG A 22 14.00 3.18 8.94
N ASP A 23 13.62 3.29 7.68
CA ASP A 23 14.46 2.88 6.56
C ASP A 23 15.80 3.62 6.60
N ILE A 24 15.79 4.95 6.73
CA ILE A 24 17.00 5.77 6.88
C ILE A 24 17.82 5.33 8.10
N LEU A 25 17.18 5.16 9.26
CA LEU A 25 17.89 4.78 10.48
C LEU A 25 18.52 3.38 10.38
N LEU A 26 17.84 2.42 9.75
CA LEU A 26 18.36 1.07 9.56
C LEU A 26 19.47 1.06 8.49
N ALA A 27 19.32 1.82 7.41
CA ALA A 27 20.34 2.01 6.40
C ALA A 27 21.65 2.53 7.00
N LEU A 28 21.58 3.58 7.82
CA LEU A 28 22.74 4.14 8.51
C LEU A 28 23.38 3.17 9.51
N VAL A 29 22.58 2.41 10.27
CA VAL A 29 23.15 1.49 11.27
C VAL A 29 23.76 0.23 10.64
N PHE A 30 23.22 -0.24 9.53
CA PHE A 30 23.69 -1.45 8.87
C PHE A 30 24.62 -1.20 7.68
N ASP A 31 25.00 0.07 7.44
CA ASP A 31 25.81 0.49 6.28
C ASP A 31 25.25 -0.03 4.95
N GLN A 32 23.96 0.25 4.73
CA GLN A 32 23.22 -0.17 3.55
C GLN A 32 22.57 1.01 2.85
N ALA A 33 22.20 0.84 1.58
CA ALA A 33 21.52 1.89 0.84
C ALA A 33 20.12 2.19 1.42
N GLU A 34 19.83 3.48 1.54
CA GLU A 34 18.50 3.99 1.85
C GLU A 34 17.49 3.61 0.74
N GLY A 35 16.22 3.52 1.09
CA GLY A 35 15.11 3.23 0.20
C GLY A 35 14.85 1.74 -0.04
N ASN A 36 15.84 0.86 0.17
CA ASN A 36 15.69 -0.57 -0.12
C ASN A 36 14.56 -1.23 0.70
N ARG A 37 14.50 -0.99 2.02
CA ARG A 37 13.49 -1.62 2.87
C ARG A 37 12.13 -0.96 2.70
N LEU A 38 12.11 0.34 2.44
CA LEU A 38 10.89 1.06 2.10
C LEU A 38 10.27 0.54 0.80
N ALA A 39 11.07 0.25 -0.22
CA ALA A 39 10.60 -0.34 -1.47
C ALA A 39 9.94 -1.71 -1.22
N MET A 40 10.61 -2.58 -0.44
CA MET A 40 10.05 -3.89 -0.05
C MET A 40 8.73 -3.76 0.72
N GLN A 41 8.64 -2.78 1.64
CA GLN A 41 7.40 -2.49 2.37
C GLN A 41 6.28 -2.08 1.44
N ASN A 42 6.55 -1.18 0.48
CA ASN A 42 5.56 -0.70 -0.47
C ASN A 42 5.04 -1.84 -1.38
N GLU A 43 5.94 -2.71 -1.86
CA GLU A 43 5.57 -3.89 -2.66
C GLU A 43 4.69 -4.85 -1.86
N TYR A 44 5.05 -5.12 -0.61
CA TYR A 44 4.26 -5.95 0.29
C TYR A 44 2.86 -5.35 0.52
N ASP A 45 2.78 -4.09 0.92
CA ASP A 45 1.50 -3.41 1.18
C ASP A 45 0.62 -3.38 -0.08
N TYR A 46 1.22 -3.11 -1.25
CA TYR A 46 0.51 -3.16 -2.53
C TYR A 46 -0.05 -4.56 -2.80
N SER A 47 0.72 -5.62 -2.59
CA SER A 47 0.27 -7.00 -2.81
C SER A 47 -0.91 -7.37 -1.91
N ILE A 48 -0.86 -7.00 -0.63
CA ILE A 48 -1.92 -7.26 0.35
C ILE A 48 -3.20 -6.50 -0.04
N VAL A 49 -3.08 -5.22 -0.40
CA VAL A 49 -4.23 -4.42 -0.83
C VAL A 49 -4.82 -4.98 -2.13
N LYS A 50 -3.98 -5.36 -3.09
CA LYS A 50 -4.40 -6.00 -4.35
C LYS A 50 -5.15 -7.31 -4.13
N MET A 51 -4.73 -8.12 -3.15
CA MET A 51 -5.44 -9.35 -2.78
C MET A 51 -6.79 -9.07 -2.11
N LYS A 52 -6.87 -8.03 -1.27
CA LYS A 52 -8.10 -7.62 -0.57
C LYS A 52 -9.08 -6.85 -1.45
N LEU A 53 -8.60 -6.32 -2.59
CA LEU A 53 -9.42 -5.59 -3.54
C LEU A 53 -10.45 -6.52 -4.16
N ASP A 54 -11.70 -6.32 -3.77
CA ASP A 54 -12.85 -7.01 -4.33
C ASP A 54 -13.07 -6.53 -5.77
N LYS A 55 -12.58 -7.32 -6.73
CA LYS A 55 -12.73 -7.07 -8.17
C LYS A 55 -14.20 -6.93 -8.58
N LYS A 56 -15.12 -7.58 -7.86
CA LYS A 56 -16.56 -7.50 -8.17
C LYS A 56 -17.11 -6.10 -7.95
N LYS A 57 -16.72 -5.42 -6.86
CA LYS A 57 -17.10 -4.02 -6.61
C LYS A 57 -16.56 -3.08 -7.68
N LEU A 58 -15.33 -3.31 -8.14
CA LEU A 58 -14.72 -2.56 -9.24
C LEU A 58 -15.50 -2.72 -10.55
N ASP A 59 -15.91 -3.96 -10.87
CA ASP A 59 -16.68 -4.23 -12.08
C ASP A 59 -18.11 -3.67 -12.00
N ASP A 60 -18.73 -3.67 -10.83
CA ASP A 60 -20.03 -3.05 -10.61
C ASP A 60 -19.96 -1.51 -10.75
N ILE A 61 -18.90 -0.87 -10.25
CA ILE A 61 -18.66 0.56 -10.46
C ILE A 61 -18.49 0.85 -11.96
N LYS A 62 -17.72 0.05 -12.69
CA LYS A 62 -17.55 0.20 -14.15
C LYS A 62 -18.87 0.05 -14.89
N LYS A 63 -19.69 -0.96 -14.54
CA LYS A 63 -21.01 -1.17 -15.15
C LYS A 63 -21.94 0.02 -14.91
N ARG A 64 -22.00 0.55 -13.68
CA ARG A 64 -22.82 1.74 -13.35
C ARG A 64 -22.37 2.98 -14.12
N LYS A 65 -21.07 3.23 -14.22
CA LYS A 65 -20.52 4.34 -15.03
C LYS A 65 -20.95 4.24 -16.50
N ASN A 66 -20.87 3.03 -17.07
CA ASN A 66 -21.27 2.81 -18.46
C ASN A 66 -22.78 2.98 -18.68
N GLN A 67 -23.62 2.61 -17.71
CA GLN A 67 -25.07 2.83 -17.77
C GLN A 67 -25.43 4.33 -17.68
N LEU A 68 -24.78 5.08 -16.80
CA LEU A 68 -24.94 6.54 -16.70
C LEU A 68 -24.56 7.25 -18.00
N ASN A 69 -23.43 6.88 -18.61
CA ASN A 69 -23.02 7.45 -19.89
C ASN A 69 -24.01 7.13 -21.02
N LYS A 70 -24.56 5.91 -21.06
CA LYS A 70 -25.61 5.56 -22.03
C LYS A 70 -26.86 6.41 -21.82
N HIS A 71 -27.34 6.54 -20.58
CA HIS A 71 -28.50 7.37 -20.27
C HIS A 71 -28.30 8.84 -20.66
N HIS A 72 -27.10 9.39 -20.47
CA HIS A 72 -26.80 10.77 -20.83
C HIS A 72 -26.84 10.99 -22.35
N VAL A 73 -26.33 10.04 -23.13
CA VAL A 73 -26.38 10.09 -24.60
C VAL A 73 -27.82 10.00 -25.11
N PHE A 74 -28.67 9.16 -24.52
CA PHE A 74 -30.08 9.06 -24.94
C PHE A 74 -30.96 10.23 -24.48
N SER A 75 -30.58 10.96 -23.43
CA SER A 75 -31.30 12.18 -23.00
C SER A 75 -30.89 13.44 -23.76
N THR A 76 -29.92 13.36 -24.67
CA THR A 76 -29.48 14.48 -25.52
C THR A 76 -30.00 14.40 -26.97
N PHE A 77 -30.88 13.43 -27.28
CA PHE A 77 -31.60 13.33 -28.55
C PHE A 77 -33.07 13.72 -28.39
#